data_AF-A0AAV1VC76-F1
#
_entry.id   AF-A0AAV1VC76-F1
#
_cell.length_a   1.000
_cell.length_b   1.000
_cell.length_c   1.000
_cell.angle_alpha   90.00
_cell.angle_beta   90.00
_cell.angle_gamma   90.00
#
_symmetry.space_group_name_H-M   'P 1'
#
loop_
_entity.id
_entity.type
_entity.pdbx_description
1 polymer ?
#
loop_
_entity_poly.entity_id
_entity_poly.type
_entity_poly.pdbx_seq_one_letter_code
_entity_poly.pdbx_strand_id
1 'polypeptide(L)'
;MVRQSARVQMVTEKVVTAVATSSRVAKKRKSAVSAATVSSPVTTESSSVEIKKTKTSSSATADKGAWGVLFAPPTTKKPDRVRPLAAAPVSTELQQQIDAFPRFQDVSRRSDETVQLKIVAWNVNGLRAILKRDDSVHLRAYVAQEDPDIVCLSETKICRDELQKLEDFLPQYEHQFWSCAVKKGYASTAVFCKTKPLRVRDEIVVGSHASKGSDKSENGETDQEGRFLALEFDKFWLVHTYVPNAGGKLERLRYRTSQWDQAMLREMKEMEKIKPVIWCGDLNVAHHEIDIHNPKGNRKSAGFTDEERQSFSEILDSGFVDTFRRLHPEKVEYSYFGYRHNMRAKNKGWRLDYFVVSEALMPRVRSSFIRQSVVGSDHLPIGLELGDLS
;
A
#
# COMPACT_ATOMS: atom_id res chain seq x y z
N MET A 1 28.43 45.03 24.24
CA MET A 1 29.62 45.68 23.65
C MET A 1 30.80 44.71 23.76
N VAL A 2 31.20 44.08 22.64
CA VAL A 2 32.51 44.27 21.95
C VAL A 2 33.64 43.49 22.66
N ARG A 3 34.00 42.26 22.25
CA ARG A 3 34.90 41.75 21.15
C ARG A 3 36.18 41.14 21.78
N GLN A 4 36.38 39.82 21.65
CA GLN A 4 37.25 39.09 20.69
C GLN A 4 38.73 38.89 21.13
N SER A 5 39.20 37.63 21.00
CA SER A 5 40.52 37.15 20.50
C SER A 5 41.02 35.97 21.36
N ALA A 6 40.95 34.69 20.96
CA ALA A 6 41.59 33.92 19.88
C ALA A 6 43.06 33.44 20.15
N ARG A 7 43.24 32.10 20.04
CA ARG A 7 44.46 31.26 19.87
C ARG A 7 45.33 31.03 21.13
N VAL A 8 45.86 29.84 21.43
CA VAL A 8 46.73 28.88 20.68
C VAL A 8 46.58 27.47 21.35
N GLN A 9 46.23 26.36 20.66
CA GLN A 9 47.10 25.28 20.10
C GLN A 9 48.07 24.65 21.15
N MET A 10 48.31 23.33 21.28
CA MET A 10 48.65 22.33 20.27
C MET A 10 49.03 20.96 20.93
N VAL A 11 49.14 19.88 20.11
CA VAL A 11 50.05 18.68 20.21
C VAL A 11 49.48 17.40 20.85
N THR A 12 49.56 16.17 20.29
CA THR A 12 49.98 15.52 19.01
C THR A 12 49.52 14.04 19.12
N GLU A 13 48.93 13.37 18.12
CA GLU A 13 49.52 12.67 16.95
C GLU A 13 50.59 11.57 17.21
N LYS A 14 50.40 10.39 16.59
CA LYS A 14 51.33 9.55 15.78
C LYS A 14 50.79 8.09 15.70
N VAL A 15 50.95 7.23 14.68
CA VAL A 15 51.62 7.12 13.34
C VAL A 15 51.17 5.72 12.79
N VAL A 16 50.73 5.42 11.56
CA VAL A 16 51.25 5.54 10.16
C VAL A 16 51.67 4.18 9.54
N THR A 17 51.00 3.86 8.40
CA THR A 17 51.36 3.09 7.17
C THR A 17 51.87 1.63 7.15
N ALA A 18 51.35 0.87 6.16
CA ALA A 18 52.17 0.21 5.12
C ALA A 18 51.38 0.00 3.81
N VAL A 19 52.13 0.00 2.70
CA VAL A 19 51.75 0.02 1.27
C VAL A 19 52.04 -1.35 0.63
N ALA A 20 51.34 -1.71 -0.47
CA ALA A 20 51.93 -2.19 -1.75
C ALA A 20 51.11 -3.25 -2.53
N THR A 21 50.73 -2.86 -3.76
CA THR A 21 50.80 -3.59 -5.06
C THR A 21 50.45 -5.08 -5.19
N SER A 22 49.52 -5.40 -6.11
CA SER A 22 49.67 -6.49 -7.08
C SER A 22 48.66 -6.37 -8.24
N SER A 23 49.11 -6.74 -9.43
CA SER A 23 48.54 -6.55 -10.76
C SER A 23 48.10 -7.86 -11.43
N ARG A 24 47.25 -7.76 -12.48
CA ARG A 24 46.90 -8.78 -13.51
C ARG A 24 46.07 -9.97 -12.99
N VAL A 25 45.07 -10.52 -13.70
CA VAL A 25 45.02 -10.98 -15.10
C VAL A 25 43.58 -10.97 -15.63
N ALA A 26 43.41 -10.54 -16.88
CA ALA A 26 42.22 -10.70 -17.69
C ALA A 26 42.06 -12.16 -18.19
N LYS A 27 40.82 -12.67 -18.24
CA LYS A 27 40.47 -13.79 -19.12
C LYS A 27 39.28 -13.43 -20.01
N LYS A 28 39.61 -13.11 -21.26
CA LYS A 28 38.73 -13.16 -22.43
C LYS A 28 38.21 -14.59 -22.62
N ARG A 29 36.92 -14.73 -22.94
CA ARG A 29 36.41 -15.77 -23.83
C ARG A 29 35.52 -15.11 -24.89
N LYS A 30 36.08 -14.93 -26.10
CA LYS A 30 35.38 -15.11 -27.39
C LYS A 30 35.25 -16.63 -27.57
N SER A 31 34.31 -17.27 -28.23
CA SER A 31 33.53 -17.08 -29.47
C SER A 31 32.33 -18.08 -29.36
N ALA A 32 31.29 -18.15 -30.19
CA ALA A 32 31.19 -17.94 -31.62
C ALA A 32 29.73 -17.67 -32.03
N VAL A 33 29.65 -17.02 -33.18
CA VAL A 33 28.47 -16.78 -34.03
C VAL A 33 28.13 -18.05 -34.80
N SER A 34 26.85 -18.34 -34.98
CA SER A 34 26.33 -18.80 -36.28
C SER A 34 24.82 -18.53 -36.38
N ALA A 35 24.50 -17.54 -37.20
CA ALA A 35 23.20 -17.38 -37.82
C ALA A 35 23.08 -18.39 -38.98
N ALA A 36 21.91 -18.97 -39.17
CA ALA A 36 21.51 -19.57 -40.44
C ALA A 36 20.01 -19.41 -40.62
N THR A 37 19.67 -18.57 -41.59
CA THR A 37 18.35 -18.26 -42.13
C THR A 37 18.13 -19.14 -43.37
N VAL A 38 17.03 -19.89 -43.47
CA VAL A 38 16.46 -20.43 -44.74
C VAL A 38 14.96 -20.72 -44.49
N SER A 39 14.05 -19.78 -44.79
CA SER A 39 13.10 -19.75 -45.93
C SER A 39 12.23 -21.01 -46.18
N SER A 40 10.92 -20.88 -45.87
CA SER A 40 9.68 -21.16 -46.65
C SER A 40 9.67 -22.20 -47.80
N PRO A 41 8.53 -22.87 -48.14
CA PRO A 41 7.20 -22.25 -48.22
C PRO A 41 5.96 -23.09 -47.84
N VAL A 42 4.85 -22.34 -47.85
CA VAL A 42 3.44 -22.68 -47.75
C VAL A 42 2.98 -23.64 -48.85
N THR A 43 2.09 -24.56 -48.51
CA THR A 43 1.06 -25.09 -49.42
C THR A 43 -0.29 -25.15 -48.71
N THR A 44 -1.24 -24.45 -49.30
CA THR A 44 -2.69 -24.50 -49.07
C THR A 44 -3.26 -25.74 -49.74
N GLU A 45 -4.20 -26.43 -49.08
CA GLU A 45 -5.19 -27.22 -49.80
C GLU A 45 -6.53 -27.21 -49.06
N SER A 46 -7.52 -26.65 -49.75
CA SER A 46 -8.94 -26.69 -49.44
C SER A 46 -9.53 -28.03 -49.88
N SER A 47 -10.38 -28.64 -49.07
CA SER A 47 -11.43 -29.51 -49.61
C SER A 47 -12.70 -29.45 -48.75
N SER A 48 -13.74 -28.97 -49.41
CA SER A 48 -15.15 -28.96 -49.02
C SER A 48 -15.81 -30.24 -49.51
N VAL A 49 -16.57 -30.95 -48.65
CA VAL A 49 -17.65 -31.86 -49.08
C VAL A 49 -18.82 -31.84 -48.07
N GLU A 50 -20.01 -31.89 -48.65
CA GLU A 50 -21.37 -31.64 -48.17
C GLU A 50 -21.99 -32.64 -47.17
N ILE A 51 -22.79 -32.07 -46.27
CA ILE A 51 -24.22 -32.32 -45.96
C ILE A 51 -24.73 -33.78 -45.96
N LYS A 52 -25.23 -34.21 -44.80
CA LYS A 52 -26.47 -35.02 -44.70
C LYS A 52 -27.40 -34.51 -43.59
N LYS A 53 -28.65 -34.24 -43.99
CA LYS A 53 -29.80 -33.80 -43.19
C LYS A 53 -30.36 -34.91 -42.32
N THR A 54 -30.84 -34.56 -41.13
CA THR A 54 -32.02 -35.19 -40.50
C THR A 54 -32.82 -34.15 -39.71
N LYS A 55 -34.13 -34.10 -39.99
CA LYS A 55 -35.17 -33.26 -39.35
C LYS A 55 -35.64 -33.92 -38.04
N THR A 56 -35.92 -33.11 -37.02
CA THR A 56 -37.16 -33.12 -36.18
C THR A 56 -37.05 -32.02 -35.10
N SER A 57 -37.82 -30.94 -35.23
CA SER A 57 -39.09 -30.64 -34.52
C SER A 57 -38.91 -29.85 -33.20
N SER A 58 -39.09 -28.53 -33.34
CA SER A 58 -39.76 -27.59 -32.43
C SER A 58 -39.55 -27.70 -30.91
N SER A 59 -38.82 -26.74 -30.35
CA SER A 59 -39.33 -25.93 -29.23
C SER A 59 -38.71 -24.53 -29.28
N ALA A 60 -39.54 -23.51 -29.09
CA ALA A 60 -39.17 -22.11 -29.19
C ALA A 60 -38.11 -21.76 -28.15
N THR A 61 -36.93 -21.33 -28.60
CA THR A 61 -35.95 -20.65 -27.77
C THR A 61 -35.75 -19.25 -28.35
N ALA A 62 -36.07 -18.25 -27.53
CA ALA A 62 -35.83 -16.86 -27.84
C ALA A 62 -34.34 -16.66 -28.13
N ASP A 63 -34.07 -16.11 -29.30
CA ASP A 63 -32.75 -15.75 -29.81
C ASP A 63 -32.11 -14.71 -28.87
N LYS A 64 -31.35 -15.16 -27.88
CA LYS A 64 -30.44 -14.28 -27.12
C LYS A 64 -29.17 -14.16 -27.95
N GLY A 65 -29.17 -13.17 -28.83
CA GLY A 65 -28.01 -12.79 -29.62
C GLY A 65 -26.76 -12.58 -28.76
N ALA A 66 -25.61 -12.57 -29.43
CA ALA A 66 -24.24 -12.49 -28.89
C ALA A 66 -23.96 -11.32 -27.91
N TRP A 67 -24.96 -10.47 -27.63
CA TRP A 67 -24.93 -9.41 -26.63
C TRP A 67 -25.31 -9.87 -25.21
N GLY A 68 -26.04 -10.98 -25.06
CA GLY A 68 -26.50 -11.48 -23.75
C GLY A 68 -25.42 -12.17 -22.90
N VAL A 69 -24.26 -12.49 -23.49
CA VAL A 69 -23.14 -13.18 -22.82
C VAL A 69 -22.15 -12.18 -22.19
N LEU A 70 -22.15 -10.92 -22.65
CA LEU A 70 -21.27 -9.85 -22.12
C LEU A 70 -21.76 -9.28 -20.77
N PHE A 71 -22.99 -9.58 -20.37
CA PHE A 71 -23.61 -9.06 -19.14
C PHE A 71 -24.15 -10.16 -18.21
N ALA A 72 -23.76 -11.42 -18.43
CA ALA A 72 -24.10 -12.48 -17.49
C ALA A 72 -23.34 -12.27 -16.16
N PRO A 73 -24.01 -12.23 -15.00
CA PRO A 73 -23.32 -12.16 -13.71
C PRO A 73 -22.41 -13.39 -13.58
N PRO A 74 -21.18 -13.23 -13.04
CA PRO A 74 -20.26 -14.35 -12.92
C PRO A 74 -20.90 -15.43 -12.03
N THR A 75 -21.14 -16.61 -12.60
CA THR A 75 -21.75 -17.77 -11.92
C THR A 75 -20.73 -18.63 -11.17
N THR A 76 -19.50 -18.15 -11.00
CA THR A 76 -18.54 -18.78 -10.09
C THR A 76 -18.80 -18.26 -8.68
N LYS A 77 -19.31 -19.13 -7.78
CA LYS A 77 -19.23 -18.87 -6.34
C LYS A 77 -17.77 -18.58 -6.02
N LYS A 78 -17.44 -17.32 -5.73
CA LYS A 78 -16.11 -16.96 -5.20
C LYS A 78 -15.91 -17.78 -3.91
N PRO A 79 -14.72 -18.37 -3.68
CA PRO A 79 -14.44 -19.06 -2.43
C PRO A 79 -14.76 -18.11 -1.27
N ASP A 80 -15.37 -18.63 -0.20
CA ASP A 80 -15.64 -17.85 0.99
C ASP A 80 -14.34 -17.17 1.45
N ARG A 81 -14.42 -15.86 1.67
CA ARG A 81 -13.26 -15.08 2.11
C ARG A 81 -12.78 -15.63 3.44
N VAL A 82 -11.53 -16.08 3.47
CA VAL A 82 -10.87 -16.58 4.67
C VAL A 82 -10.88 -15.47 5.72
N ARG A 83 -11.44 -15.76 6.90
CA ARG A 83 -11.46 -14.85 8.05
C ARG A 83 -10.49 -15.37 9.12
N PRO A 84 -9.99 -14.49 10.00
CA PRO A 84 -9.36 -14.91 11.26
C PRO A 84 -10.26 -15.84 12.06
N LEU A 85 -9.69 -16.57 13.02
CA LEU A 85 -10.48 -17.30 14.00
C LEU A 85 -11.32 -16.30 14.80
N ALA A 86 -12.55 -16.69 15.12
CA ALA A 86 -13.39 -15.90 16.02
C ALA A 86 -12.61 -15.62 17.32
N ALA A 87 -12.58 -14.36 17.75
CA ALA A 87 -11.90 -13.98 18.98
C ALA A 87 -12.45 -14.77 20.15
N ALA A 88 -11.58 -15.24 21.04
CA ALA A 88 -12.04 -15.45 22.41
C ALA A 88 -12.46 -14.08 23.00
N PRO A 89 -13.44 -14.04 23.90
CA PRO A 89 -13.70 -12.83 24.67
C PRO A 89 -12.40 -12.33 25.29
N VAL A 90 -12.12 -11.03 25.14
CA VAL A 90 -10.97 -10.39 25.82
C VAL A 90 -11.12 -10.70 27.31
N SER A 91 -10.11 -11.34 27.91
CA SER A 91 -10.18 -11.71 29.33
C SER A 91 -10.27 -10.45 30.19
N THR A 92 -10.88 -10.56 31.36
CA THR A 92 -10.99 -9.45 32.31
C THR A 92 -9.62 -8.87 32.66
N GLU A 93 -8.60 -9.72 32.79
CA GLU A 93 -7.22 -9.33 33.09
C GLU A 93 -6.61 -8.53 31.93
N LEU A 94 -6.79 -8.99 30.69
CA LEU A 94 -6.30 -8.28 29.51
C LEU A 94 -7.00 -6.92 29.35
N GLN A 95 -8.31 -6.85 29.62
CA GLN A 95 -9.05 -5.60 29.59
C GLN A 95 -8.53 -4.60 30.64
N GLN A 96 -8.27 -5.05 31.87
CA GLN A 96 -7.69 -4.22 32.93
C GLN A 96 -6.31 -3.66 32.53
N GLN A 97 -5.47 -4.46 31.87
CA GLN A 97 -4.17 -4.01 31.37
C GLN A 97 -4.30 -2.95 30.28
N ILE A 98 -5.27 -3.11 29.37
CA ILE A 98 -5.57 -2.14 28.31
C ILE A 98 -6.02 -0.81 28.93
N ASP A 99 -6.94 -0.86 29.89
CA ASP A 99 -7.49 0.34 30.54
C ASP A 99 -6.46 1.06 31.41
N ALA A 100 -5.52 0.32 32.00
CA ALA A 100 -4.43 0.87 32.80
C ALA A 100 -3.25 1.40 31.96
N PHE A 101 -3.24 1.15 30.64
CA PHE A 101 -2.13 1.57 29.79
C PHE A 101 -2.00 3.10 29.74
N PRO A 102 -0.79 3.67 29.87
CA PRO A 102 -0.60 5.12 29.87
C PRO A 102 -1.21 5.80 28.65
N ARG A 103 -1.75 7.01 28.83
CA ARG A 103 -2.27 7.78 27.69
C ARG A 103 -1.15 8.19 26.75
N PHE A 104 -1.37 7.95 25.46
CA PHE A 104 -0.53 8.49 24.39
C PHE A 104 -0.75 10.02 24.32
N GLN A 105 0.34 10.80 24.35
CA GLN A 105 0.28 12.25 24.57
C GLN A 105 -0.50 13.00 23.48
N ASP A 106 -0.44 12.50 22.25
CA ASP A 106 -1.03 13.12 21.07
C ASP A 106 -2.16 12.27 20.47
N VAL A 107 -2.79 11.40 21.27
CA VAL A 107 -3.94 10.60 20.88
C VAL A 107 -5.20 11.14 21.54
N SER A 108 -6.25 11.30 20.74
CA SER A 108 -7.59 11.68 21.19
C SER A 108 -8.62 10.88 20.40
N ARG A 109 -9.87 10.78 20.89
CA ARG A 109 -10.92 10.06 20.17
C ARG A 109 -11.39 10.81 18.93
N ARG A 110 -11.63 12.12 19.01
CA ARG A 110 -12.03 13.01 17.90
C ARG A 110 -11.41 14.39 18.14
N SER A 111 -11.16 15.18 17.10
CA SER A 111 -10.74 16.59 17.26
C SER A 111 -11.84 17.48 17.82
N ASP A 112 -13.08 17.23 17.39
CA ASP A 112 -14.28 18.00 17.75
C ASP A 112 -15.56 17.18 17.51
N GLU A 113 -16.70 17.72 17.93
CA GLU A 113 -18.02 17.09 17.85
C GLU A 113 -18.57 16.99 16.42
N THR A 114 -18.01 17.72 15.45
CA THR A 114 -18.46 17.68 14.06
C THR A 114 -17.87 16.50 13.30
N VAL A 115 -16.86 15.83 13.85
CA VAL A 115 -16.22 14.65 13.24
C VAL A 115 -17.16 13.45 13.32
N GLN A 116 -17.58 12.96 12.16
CA GLN A 116 -18.46 11.79 12.05
C GLN A 116 -17.71 10.52 11.66
N LEU A 117 -16.55 10.66 11.01
CA LEU A 117 -15.76 9.53 10.54
C LEU A 117 -14.29 9.74 10.88
N LYS A 118 -13.69 8.73 11.50
CA LYS A 118 -12.27 8.68 11.78
C LYS A 118 -11.62 7.41 11.25
N ILE A 119 -10.59 7.59 10.44
CA ILE A 119 -9.83 6.51 9.80
C ILE A 119 -8.39 6.60 10.26
N VAL A 120 -7.79 5.48 10.63
CA VAL A 120 -6.37 5.37 10.97
C VAL A 120 -5.71 4.37 10.04
N ALA A 121 -4.51 4.70 9.57
CA ALA A 121 -3.67 3.78 8.82
C ALA A 121 -2.30 3.64 9.51
N TRP A 122 -1.77 2.42 9.53
CA TRP A 122 -0.47 2.14 10.15
C TRP A 122 0.25 0.99 9.45
N ASN A 123 1.45 1.25 8.91
CA ASN A 123 2.38 0.18 8.58
C ASN A 123 2.96 -0.41 9.88
N VAL A 124 2.61 -1.67 10.19
CA VAL A 124 3.01 -2.33 11.44
C VAL A 124 4.31 -3.12 11.33
N ASN A 125 4.93 -3.16 10.14
CA ASN A 125 6.18 -3.87 9.86
C ASN A 125 6.22 -5.32 10.40
N GLY A 126 5.08 -6.00 10.33
CA GLY A 126 4.87 -7.35 10.84
C GLY A 126 3.94 -7.38 12.05
N LEU A 127 2.69 -7.77 11.80
CA LEU A 127 1.63 -7.79 12.82
C LEU A 127 1.98 -8.67 14.03
N ARG A 128 2.69 -9.77 13.84
CA ARG A 128 3.10 -10.65 14.94
C ARG A 128 4.08 -9.98 15.91
N ALA A 129 4.95 -9.10 15.41
CA ALA A 129 5.93 -8.44 16.26
C ALA A 129 5.23 -7.46 17.21
N ILE A 130 4.27 -6.69 16.69
CA ILE A 130 3.47 -5.77 17.50
C ILE A 130 2.49 -6.50 18.42
N LEU A 131 1.92 -7.64 18.02
CA LEU A 131 1.04 -8.43 18.90
C LEU A 131 1.80 -9.14 20.03
N LYS A 132 3.06 -9.54 19.80
CA LYS A 132 3.90 -10.11 20.86
C LYS A 132 4.40 -9.07 21.85
N ARG A 133 4.40 -7.80 21.45
CA ARG A 133 4.84 -6.71 22.32
C ARG A 133 3.78 -6.50 23.39
N ASP A 134 4.22 -6.50 24.65
CA ASP A 134 3.38 -6.25 25.82
C ASP A 134 2.09 -7.09 25.78
N ASP A 135 2.17 -8.35 25.32
CA ASP A 135 1.03 -9.27 25.13
C ASP A 135 -0.17 -8.62 24.39
N SER A 136 0.12 -7.86 23.34
CA SER A 136 -0.82 -7.09 22.50
C SER A 136 -1.47 -5.88 23.18
N VAL A 137 -1.22 -5.65 24.47
CA VAL A 137 -1.80 -4.55 25.26
C VAL A 137 -1.51 -3.21 24.60
N HIS A 138 -0.29 -2.96 24.12
CA HIS A 138 0.07 -1.68 23.50
C HIS A 138 -0.81 -1.34 22.28
N LEU A 139 -0.96 -2.28 21.34
CA LEU A 139 -1.78 -2.06 20.13
C LEU A 139 -3.25 -1.87 20.50
N ARG A 140 -3.78 -2.72 21.39
CA ARG A 140 -5.18 -2.65 21.83
C ARG A 140 -5.47 -1.36 22.59
N ALA A 141 -4.56 -0.91 23.46
CA ALA A 141 -4.66 0.36 24.17
C ALA A 141 -4.62 1.56 23.21
N TYR A 142 -3.72 1.54 22.21
CA TYR A 142 -3.71 2.57 21.18
C TYR A 142 -5.07 2.67 20.48
N VAL A 143 -5.58 1.54 19.97
CA VAL A 143 -6.86 1.52 19.25
C VAL A 143 -8.03 1.92 20.16
N ALA A 144 -8.02 1.51 21.43
CA ALA A 144 -9.06 1.88 22.40
C ALA A 144 -9.05 3.39 22.76
N GLN A 145 -7.87 3.99 22.87
CA GLN A 145 -7.73 5.43 23.14
C GLN A 145 -8.04 6.29 21.89
N GLU A 146 -7.63 5.83 20.72
CA GLU A 146 -7.83 6.51 19.43
C GLU A 146 -9.27 6.38 18.91
N ASP A 147 -9.94 5.26 19.21
CA ASP A 147 -11.32 4.89 18.87
C ASP A 147 -11.75 5.18 17.40
N PRO A 148 -10.95 4.78 16.38
CA PRO A 148 -11.31 5.04 14.99
C PRO A 148 -12.47 4.16 14.54
N ASP A 149 -13.20 4.60 13.52
CA ASP A 149 -14.26 3.82 12.88
C ASP A 149 -13.69 2.77 11.92
N ILE A 150 -12.51 3.07 11.36
CA ILE A 150 -11.77 2.19 10.46
C ILE A 150 -10.28 2.19 10.81
N VAL A 151 -9.69 1.00 10.93
CA VAL A 151 -8.24 0.77 11.10
C VAL A 151 -7.70 0.06 9.87
N CYS A 152 -6.65 0.60 9.27
CA CYS A 152 -5.97 0.05 8.12
C CYS A 152 -4.53 -0.33 8.49
N LEU A 153 -4.14 -1.59 8.29
CA LEU A 153 -2.81 -2.09 8.61
C LEU A 153 -2.05 -2.51 7.35
N SER A 154 -0.86 -1.94 7.17
CA SER A 154 0.09 -2.34 6.12
C SER A 154 1.23 -3.19 6.68
N GLU A 155 1.85 -3.99 5.82
CA GLU A 155 2.87 -4.98 6.19
C GLU A 155 2.44 -5.88 7.36
N THR A 156 1.24 -6.44 7.29
CA THR A 156 0.83 -7.42 8.31
C THR A 156 1.75 -8.64 8.28
N LYS A 157 2.31 -8.97 7.10
CA LYS A 157 3.19 -10.12 6.83
C LYS A 157 2.52 -11.46 7.12
N ILE A 158 1.18 -11.49 7.12
CA ILE A 158 0.35 -12.67 7.34
C ILE A 158 -0.07 -13.24 5.99
N CYS A 159 0.28 -14.50 5.70
CA CYS A 159 -0.25 -15.19 4.53
C CYS A 159 -1.61 -15.88 4.83
N ARG A 160 -2.30 -16.37 3.79
CA ARG A 160 -3.63 -17.00 3.93
C ARG A 160 -3.67 -18.17 4.91
N ASP A 161 -2.67 -19.05 4.91
CA ASP A 161 -2.59 -20.19 5.83
C ASP A 161 -2.40 -19.77 7.30
N GLU A 162 -1.77 -18.61 7.49
CA GLU A 162 -1.45 -18.06 8.80
C GLU A 162 -2.62 -17.27 9.37
N LEU A 163 -3.43 -16.67 8.51
CA LEU A 163 -4.63 -15.94 8.89
C LEU A 163 -5.61 -16.82 9.68
N GLN A 164 -5.77 -18.08 9.27
CA GLN A 164 -6.61 -19.07 9.96
C GLN A 164 -6.09 -19.47 11.35
N LYS A 165 -4.90 -19.03 11.74
CA LYS A 165 -4.28 -19.29 13.05
C LYS A 165 -4.18 -18.02 13.90
N LEU A 166 -4.54 -16.88 13.31
CA LEU A 166 -4.53 -15.61 13.99
C LEU A 166 -5.82 -15.48 14.79
N GLU A 167 -5.67 -15.26 16.09
CA GLU A 167 -6.77 -14.83 16.94
C GLU A 167 -7.19 -13.41 16.55
N ASP A 168 -8.50 -13.17 16.52
CA ASP A 168 -9.02 -11.82 16.33
C ASP A 168 -8.65 -10.92 17.52
N PHE A 169 -7.72 -10.00 17.24
CA PHE A 169 -7.11 -9.10 18.21
C PHE A 169 -7.85 -7.76 18.32
N LEU A 170 -8.88 -7.53 17.51
CA LEU A 170 -9.69 -6.32 17.48
C LEU A 170 -11.18 -6.67 17.34
N PRO A 171 -11.76 -7.43 18.31
CA PRO A 171 -13.13 -7.95 18.21
C PRO A 171 -14.20 -6.85 18.18
N GLN A 172 -13.87 -5.62 18.58
CA GLN A 172 -14.76 -4.47 18.45
C GLN A 172 -14.97 -3.99 17.00
N TYR A 173 -14.22 -4.53 16.04
CA TYR A 173 -14.40 -4.31 14.60
C TYR A 173 -14.96 -5.58 13.96
N GLU A 174 -16.28 -5.65 13.86
CA GLU A 174 -17.02 -6.81 13.34
C GLU A 174 -16.61 -7.18 11.91
N HIS A 175 -16.19 -6.20 11.10
CA HIS A 175 -15.89 -6.40 9.70
C HIS A 175 -14.39 -6.28 9.43
N GLN A 176 -13.78 -7.41 9.09
CA GLN A 176 -12.34 -7.52 8.84
C GLN A 176 -12.06 -8.08 7.46
N PHE A 177 -11.17 -7.42 6.73
CA PHE A 177 -10.80 -7.78 5.36
C PHE A 177 -9.29 -7.85 5.25
N TRP A 178 -8.80 -8.90 4.60
CA TRP A 178 -7.38 -9.22 4.50
C TRP A 178 -7.01 -9.46 3.05
N SER A 179 -5.98 -8.76 2.58
CA SER A 179 -5.32 -9.06 1.31
C SER A 179 -3.95 -9.62 1.64
N CYS A 180 -3.82 -10.94 1.52
CA CYS A 180 -2.65 -11.69 1.96
C CYS A 180 -1.73 -12.03 0.77
N ALA A 181 -0.45 -11.77 0.92
CA ALA A 181 0.57 -12.20 -0.01
C ALA A 181 0.65 -13.73 -0.08
N VAL A 182 0.99 -14.26 -1.26
CA VAL A 182 1.32 -15.67 -1.43
C VAL A 182 2.62 -16.03 -0.68
N LYS A 183 3.58 -15.11 -0.67
CA LYS A 183 4.87 -15.27 0.02
C LYS A 183 4.68 -15.08 1.54
N LYS A 184 5.08 -16.08 2.32
CA LYS A 184 5.06 -16.02 3.80
C LYS A 184 5.95 -14.91 4.35
N GLY A 185 5.49 -14.22 5.38
CA GLY A 185 6.26 -13.17 6.06
C GLY A 185 6.50 -11.91 5.23
N TYR A 186 5.69 -11.65 4.20
CA TYR A 186 5.90 -10.59 3.23
C TYR A 186 4.61 -9.78 2.99
N ALA A 187 4.77 -8.46 2.83
CA ALA A 187 3.71 -7.52 2.46
C ALA A 187 2.40 -7.77 3.21
N SER A 188 1.28 -7.88 2.49
CA SER A 188 -0.08 -8.07 3.02
C SER A 188 -0.65 -6.84 3.74
N THR A 189 -1.97 -6.66 3.61
CA THR A 189 -2.73 -5.55 4.17
C THR A 189 -4.00 -6.06 4.84
N ALA A 190 -4.52 -5.29 5.79
CA ALA A 190 -5.80 -5.57 6.45
C ALA A 190 -6.58 -4.29 6.73
N VAL A 191 -7.90 -4.38 6.70
CA VAL A 191 -8.81 -3.30 7.10
C VAL A 191 -9.84 -3.84 8.09
N PHE A 192 -10.01 -3.15 9.20
CA PHE A 192 -10.95 -3.42 10.27
C PHE A 192 -11.93 -2.25 10.35
N CYS A 193 -13.23 -2.50 10.26
CA CYS A 193 -14.23 -1.43 10.29
C CYS A 193 -15.45 -1.80 11.13
N LYS A 194 -16.02 -0.80 11.81
CA LYS A 194 -17.24 -0.93 12.62
C LYS A 194 -18.49 -1.06 11.75
N THR A 195 -18.50 -0.40 10.59
CA THR A 195 -19.62 -0.41 9.64
C THR A 195 -19.33 -1.37 8.48
N LYS A 196 -20.34 -2.12 8.06
CA LYS A 196 -20.22 -3.08 6.95
C LYS A 196 -20.07 -2.34 5.61
N PRO A 197 -19.00 -2.61 4.82
CA PRO A 197 -18.92 -2.08 3.47
C PRO A 197 -19.94 -2.76 2.54
N LEU A 198 -20.42 -2.01 1.55
CA LEU A 198 -21.32 -2.48 0.50
C LEU A 198 -20.64 -3.48 -0.42
N ARG A 199 -19.36 -3.25 -0.72
CA ARG A 199 -18.56 -4.07 -1.62
C ARG A 199 -17.10 -4.00 -1.21
N VAL A 200 -16.34 -5.04 -1.51
CA VAL A 200 -14.91 -5.06 -1.22
C VAL A 200 -14.15 -5.69 -2.38
N ARG A 201 -13.04 -5.08 -2.80
CA ARG A 201 -12.11 -5.57 -3.81
C ARG A 201 -10.73 -5.73 -3.19
N ASP A 202 -10.08 -6.84 -3.46
CA ASP A 202 -8.79 -7.26 -2.88
C ASP A 202 -7.75 -7.61 -3.95
N GLU A 203 -8.08 -7.31 -5.22
CA GLU A 203 -7.25 -7.54 -6.39
C GLU A 203 -7.15 -6.25 -7.20
N ILE A 204 -5.95 -5.99 -7.71
CA ILE A 204 -5.65 -4.92 -8.68
C ILE A 204 -4.93 -5.55 -9.88
N VAL A 205 -5.32 -5.13 -11.08
CA VAL A 205 -4.70 -5.62 -12.33
C VAL A 205 -3.53 -4.71 -12.70
N VAL A 206 -2.31 -5.24 -12.60
CA VAL A 206 -1.06 -4.53 -12.89
C VAL A 206 -0.57 -4.93 -14.28
N GLY A 207 -0.41 -3.96 -15.19
CA GLY A 207 -0.01 -4.19 -16.58
C GLY A 207 -0.78 -3.33 -17.59
N SER A 208 -0.38 -3.40 -18.86
CA SER A 208 -1.00 -2.62 -19.95
C SER A 208 -2.21 -3.34 -20.54
N HIS A 209 -3.38 -2.69 -20.57
CA HIS A 209 -4.51 -3.06 -21.42
C HIS A 209 -4.26 -2.76 -22.92
N ALA A 210 -3.01 -2.76 -23.38
CA ALA A 210 -2.62 -2.35 -24.71
C ALA A 210 -2.22 -3.55 -25.58
N SER A 211 -3.21 -4.28 -26.06
CA SER A 211 -3.12 -4.98 -27.35
C SER A 211 -4.46 -4.89 -28.08
N LYS A 212 -4.65 -3.79 -28.83
CA LYS A 212 -5.41 -3.88 -30.09
C LYS A 212 -4.54 -4.69 -31.06
N GLY A 213 -4.64 -6.01 -30.99
CA GLY A 213 -3.85 -6.93 -31.80
C GLY A 213 -4.13 -8.36 -31.39
N SER A 214 -4.47 -9.19 -32.35
CA SER A 214 -5.07 -10.52 -32.25
C SER A 214 -4.15 -11.63 -31.74
N ASP A 215 -3.43 -11.41 -30.63
CA ASP A 215 -2.75 -12.48 -29.89
C ASP A 215 -3.07 -12.39 -28.39
N LYS A 216 -3.84 -13.39 -27.95
CA LYS A 216 -4.47 -13.48 -26.64
C LYS A 216 -3.52 -13.94 -25.54
N SER A 217 -2.58 -13.08 -25.16
CA SER A 217 -2.22 -12.94 -23.75
C SER A 217 -3.14 -11.87 -23.14
N GLU A 218 -4.44 -12.15 -23.16
CA GLU A 218 -5.50 -11.34 -22.56
C GLU A 218 -5.36 -11.45 -21.02
N ASN A 219 -5.25 -10.29 -20.35
CA ASN A 219 -5.30 -10.03 -18.90
C ASN A 219 -3.93 -9.64 -18.30
N GLY A 220 -3.83 -8.38 -17.82
CA GLY A 220 -2.74 -8.00 -16.92
C GLY A 220 -2.67 -8.91 -15.69
N GLU A 221 -1.51 -8.98 -15.06
CA GLU A 221 -1.32 -9.85 -13.90
C GLU A 221 -1.99 -9.22 -12.67
N THR A 222 -2.75 -10.01 -11.92
CA THR A 222 -3.30 -9.57 -10.63
C THR A 222 -2.20 -9.53 -9.57
N ASP A 223 -2.21 -8.51 -8.71
CA ASP A 223 -1.29 -8.43 -7.58
C ASP A 223 -1.41 -9.69 -6.69
N GLN A 224 -0.27 -10.37 -6.48
CA GLN A 224 -0.15 -11.52 -5.59
C GLN A 224 0.56 -11.16 -4.27
N GLU A 225 0.88 -9.87 -4.06
CA GLU A 225 1.61 -9.38 -2.89
C GLU A 225 0.69 -8.87 -1.77
N GLY A 226 -0.63 -8.86 -1.99
CA GLY A 226 -1.61 -8.50 -0.96
C GLY A 226 -1.59 -7.00 -0.60
N ARG A 227 -1.31 -6.16 -1.59
CA ARG A 227 -0.99 -4.74 -1.39
C ARG A 227 -2.16 -3.79 -1.53
N PHE A 228 -3.34 -4.31 -1.82
CA PHE A 228 -4.51 -3.52 -2.19
C PHE A 228 -5.78 -4.06 -1.54
N LEU A 229 -6.55 -3.17 -0.92
CA LEU A 229 -7.91 -3.39 -0.44
C LEU A 229 -8.76 -2.15 -0.72
N ALA A 230 -9.84 -2.28 -1.48
CA ALA A 230 -10.83 -1.24 -1.69
C ALA A 230 -12.19 -1.64 -1.10
N LEU A 231 -12.73 -0.82 -0.20
CA LEU A 231 -14.00 -1.02 0.48
C LEU A 231 -14.96 0.09 0.07
N GLU A 232 -16.12 -0.28 -0.48
CA GLU A 232 -17.19 0.65 -0.85
C GLU A 232 -18.07 0.92 0.36
N PHE A 233 -18.20 2.17 0.78
CA PHE A 233 -19.18 2.62 1.76
C PHE A 233 -20.28 3.44 1.06
N ASP A 234 -21.31 3.86 1.80
CA ASP A 234 -22.45 4.59 1.23
C ASP A 234 -22.03 5.88 0.52
N LYS A 235 -21.06 6.61 1.07
CA LYS A 235 -20.66 7.94 0.60
C LYS A 235 -19.29 8.01 -0.09
N PHE A 236 -18.44 7.00 0.08
CA PHE A 236 -17.06 7.02 -0.41
C PHE A 236 -16.51 5.61 -0.65
N TRP A 237 -15.42 5.53 -1.40
CA TRP A 237 -14.53 4.37 -1.43
C TRP A 237 -13.36 4.58 -0.48
N LEU A 238 -13.06 3.61 0.38
CA LEU A 238 -11.78 3.53 1.06
C LEU A 238 -10.85 2.62 0.27
N VAL A 239 -9.68 3.10 -0.11
CA VAL A 239 -8.64 2.32 -0.78
C VAL A 239 -7.42 2.29 0.14
N HIS A 240 -7.13 1.15 0.75
CA HIS A 240 -5.93 0.95 1.55
C HIS A 240 -4.86 0.23 0.74
N THR A 241 -3.63 0.76 0.77
CA THR A 241 -2.51 0.15 0.06
C THR A 241 -1.21 0.10 0.85
N TYR A 242 -0.42 -0.92 0.58
CA TYR A 242 1.02 -0.96 0.84
C TYR A 242 1.76 -0.95 -0.50
N VAL A 243 2.13 0.23 -0.97
CA VAL A 243 2.69 0.43 -2.31
C VAL A 243 4.07 -0.26 -2.43
N PRO A 244 4.41 -0.91 -3.55
CA PRO A 244 5.72 -1.53 -3.75
C PRO A 244 6.87 -0.54 -3.56
N ASN A 245 7.82 -0.88 -2.69
CA ASN A 245 9.09 -0.17 -2.60
C ASN A 245 9.93 -0.41 -3.87
N ALA A 246 10.63 0.61 -4.36
CA ALA A 246 11.48 0.49 -5.55
C ALA A 246 12.71 -0.43 -5.36
N GLY A 247 13.05 -0.80 -4.12
CA GLY A 247 14.17 -1.67 -3.78
C GLY A 247 15.47 -0.89 -3.54
N GLY A 248 16.37 -1.45 -2.75
CA GLY A 248 17.61 -0.76 -2.35
C GLY A 248 18.57 -0.46 -3.51
N LYS A 249 18.42 -1.18 -4.63
CA LYS A 249 19.15 -0.93 -5.88
C LYS A 249 18.24 -0.37 -6.98
N LEU A 250 17.04 0.09 -6.61
CA LEU A 250 16.00 0.58 -7.51
C LEU A 250 15.54 -0.46 -8.54
N GLU A 251 15.70 -1.74 -8.23
CA GLU A 251 15.42 -2.86 -9.13
C GLU A 251 13.93 -2.97 -9.51
N ARG A 252 13.03 -2.43 -8.68
CA ARG A 252 11.58 -2.40 -8.91
C ARG A 252 11.06 -1.03 -9.34
N LEU A 253 11.92 -0.02 -9.54
CA LEU A 253 11.48 1.35 -9.82
C LEU A 253 10.55 1.46 -11.03
N ARG A 254 10.88 0.75 -12.12
CA ARG A 254 10.03 0.71 -13.33
C ARG A 254 8.70 0.03 -13.08
N TYR A 255 8.68 -1.06 -12.32
CA TYR A 255 7.44 -1.75 -11.96
C TYR A 255 6.55 -0.83 -11.10
N ARG A 256 7.15 -0.17 -10.10
CA ARG A 256 6.49 0.80 -9.24
C ARG A 256 5.84 1.93 -10.03
N THR A 257 6.61 2.67 -10.82
CA THR A 257 6.14 3.92 -11.46
C THR A 257 5.33 3.68 -12.74
N SER A 258 5.77 2.75 -13.61
CA SER A 258 5.17 2.56 -14.93
C SER A 258 4.03 1.53 -14.96
N GLN A 259 3.86 0.74 -13.90
CA GLN A 259 2.83 -0.30 -13.87
C GLN A 259 1.92 -0.15 -12.65
N TRP A 260 2.47 -0.18 -11.44
CA TRP A 260 1.69 -0.13 -10.22
C TRP A 260 0.97 1.21 -10.03
N ASP A 261 1.71 2.32 -10.05
CA ASP A 261 1.15 3.66 -9.84
C ASP A 261 0.10 4.01 -10.92
N GLN A 262 0.37 3.60 -12.17
CA GLN A 262 -0.59 3.75 -13.27
C GLN A 262 -1.84 2.89 -13.10
N ALA A 263 -1.72 1.67 -12.58
CA ALA A 263 -2.87 0.82 -12.27
C ALA A 263 -3.70 1.41 -11.13
N MET A 264 -3.03 1.90 -10.08
CA MET A 264 -3.69 2.57 -8.95
C MET A 264 -4.48 3.80 -9.41
N LEU A 265 -3.87 4.65 -10.24
CA LEU A 265 -4.56 5.82 -10.78
C LEU A 265 -5.81 5.42 -11.56
N ARG A 266 -5.70 4.42 -12.46
CA ARG A 266 -6.86 3.93 -13.23
C ARG A 266 -7.98 3.40 -12.33
N GLU A 267 -7.65 2.58 -11.33
CA GLU A 267 -8.65 2.04 -10.39
C GLU A 267 -9.35 3.15 -9.61
N MET A 268 -8.59 4.11 -9.07
CA MET A 268 -9.17 5.22 -8.32
C MET A 268 -10.06 6.11 -9.20
N LYS A 269 -9.65 6.41 -10.44
CA LYS A 269 -10.50 7.18 -11.37
C LYS A 269 -11.75 6.41 -11.79
N GLU A 270 -11.71 5.09 -11.89
CA GLU A 270 -12.91 4.28 -12.15
C GLU A 270 -13.87 4.30 -10.94
N MET A 271 -13.34 4.19 -9.73
CA MET A 271 -14.13 4.27 -8.50
C MET A 271 -14.76 5.66 -8.30
N GLU A 272 -14.01 6.73 -8.62
CA GLU A 272 -14.43 8.12 -8.51
C GLU A 272 -15.65 8.47 -9.40
N LYS A 273 -15.89 7.71 -10.47
CA LYS A 273 -17.12 7.83 -11.29
C LYS A 273 -18.40 7.51 -10.51
N ILE A 274 -18.27 6.74 -9.42
CA ILE A 274 -19.40 6.27 -8.61
C ILE A 274 -19.45 7.08 -7.31
N LYS A 275 -18.33 7.14 -6.58
CA LYS A 275 -18.21 7.80 -5.28
C LYS A 275 -16.78 8.34 -5.10
N PRO A 276 -16.59 9.44 -4.37
CA PRO A 276 -15.25 9.95 -4.10
C PRO A 276 -14.39 8.91 -3.34
N VAL A 277 -13.07 9.00 -3.52
CA VAL A 277 -12.10 8.05 -2.99
C VAL A 277 -11.30 8.65 -1.83
N ILE A 278 -11.07 7.85 -0.80
CA ILE A 278 -10.07 8.06 0.24
C ILE A 278 -9.02 6.97 0.06
N TRP A 279 -7.82 7.35 -0.38
CA TRP A 279 -6.67 6.46 -0.54
C TRP A 279 -5.69 6.63 0.62
N CYS A 280 -5.36 5.54 1.32
CA CYS A 280 -4.48 5.60 2.48
C CYS A 280 -3.50 4.43 2.64
N GLY A 281 -2.48 4.65 3.45
CA GLY A 281 -1.48 3.64 3.82
C GLY A 281 -0.06 4.10 3.52
N ASP A 282 0.87 3.15 3.50
CA ASP A 282 2.26 3.40 3.13
C ASP A 282 2.40 3.44 1.62
N LEU A 283 2.61 4.65 1.09
CA LEU A 283 2.74 4.91 -0.33
C LEU A 283 4.20 4.84 -0.81
N ASN A 284 5.16 4.55 0.09
CA ASN A 284 6.58 4.40 -0.24
C ASN A 284 7.12 5.53 -1.13
N VAL A 285 6.74 6.78 -0.84
CA VAL A 285 7.27 7.98 -1.49
C VAL A 285 7.21 9.16 -0.52
N ALA A 286 8.28 9.96 -0.43
CA ALA A 286 8.29 11.27 0.17
C ALA A 286 8.19 12.30 -0.97
N HIS A 287 7.07 13.02 -1.05
CA HIS A 287 6.73 13.81 -2.26
C HIS A 287 7.65 15.03 -2.45
N HIS A 288 7.80 15.82 -1.40
CA HIS A 288 8.57 17.06 -1.40
C HIS A 288 9.82 16.95 -0.52
N GLU A 289 10.76 17.88 -0.68
CA GLU A 289 11.98 17.91 0.16
C GLU A 289 11.68 18.07 1.66
N ILE A 290 10.56 18.71 2.00
CA ILE A 290 10.07 18.84 3.38
C ILE A 290 9.61 17.50 4.00
N ASP A 291 9.33 16.49 3.17
CA ASP A 291 8.85 15.18 3.58
C ASP A 291 9.96 14.21 3.98
N ILE A 292 11.23 14.63 3.95
CA ILE A 292 12.37 13.74 4.17
C ILE A 292 13.56 14.45 4.82
N HIS A 293 14.22 13.75 5.74
CA HIS A 293 15.53 14.16 6.22
C HIS A 293 16.61 13.96 5.15
N ASN A 294 17.44 15.00 4.93
CA ASN A 294 18.55 14.97 3.97
C ASN A 294 18.10 14.65 2.52
N PRO A 295 17.23 15.47 1.92
CA PRO A 295 16.72 15.24 0.56
C PRO A 295 17.84 15.11 -0.48
N LYS A 296 18.88 15.96 -0.38
CA LYS A 296 20.03 15.93 -1.28
C LYS A 296 20.77 14.58 -1.28
N GLY A 297 20.94 13.99 -0.09
CA GLY A 297 21.60 12.69 0.04
C GLY A 297 20.73 11.50 -0.35
N ASN A 298 19.41 11.67 -0.36
CA ASN A 298 18.44 10.59 -0.59
C ASN A 298 17.80 10.61 -1.99
N ARG A 299 18.15 11.55 -2.88
CA ARG A 299 17.56 11.66 -4.23
C ARG A 299 17.70 10.41 -5.12
N LYS A 300 18.58 9.48 -4.76
CA LYS A 300 18.78 8.18 -5.45
C LYS A 300 18.35 6.99 -4.59
N SER A 301 17.66 7.23 -3.50
CA SER A 301 17.14 6.21 -2.59
C SER A 301 15.69 5.91 -2.96
N ALA A 302 15.27 4.64 -2.84
CA ALA A 302 13.87 4.27 -2.97
C ALA A 302 13.01 5.08 -2.00
N GLY A 303 11.86 5.55 -2.49
CA GLY A 303 10.98 6.48 -1.79
C GLY A 303 11.31 7.96 -1.98
N PHE A 304 12.40 8.33 -2.66
CA PHE A 304 12.71 9.74 -2.96
C PHE A 304 13.39 9.95 -4.32
N THR A 305 13.23 8.98 -5.24
CA THR A 305 13.66 9.17 -6.63
C THR A 305 12.81 10.24 -7.32
N ASP A 306 13.36 10.89 -8.35
CA ASP A 306 12.59 11.88 -9.12
C ASP A 306 11.40 11.21 -9.84
N GLU A 307 11.55 9.95 -10.26
CA GLU A 307 10.51 9.16 -10.90
C GLU A 307 9.34 8.82 -9.96
N GLU A 308 9.61 8.39 -8.72
CA GLU A 308 8.55 8.14 -7.72
C GLU A 308 7.80 9.42 -7.38
N ARG A 309 8.51 10.53 -7.20
CA ARG A 309 7.94 11.84 -6.86
C ARG A 309 7.10 12.40 -8.01
N GLN A 310 7.60 12.27 -9.24
CA GLN A 310 6.87 12.69 -10.43
C GLN A 310 5.61 11.84 -10.62
N SER A 311 5.71 10.52 -10.51
CA SER A 311 4.55 9.61 -10.61
C SER A 311 3.49 9.90 -9.55
N PHE A 312 3.90 10.24 -8.32
CA PHE A 312 2.94 10.65 -7.29
C PHE A 312 2.32 12.03 -7.58
N SER A 313 3.09 12.97 -8.13
CA SER A 313 2.57 14.28 -8.57
C SER A 313 1.50 14.11 -9.64
N GLU A 314 1.72 13.25 -10.63
CA GLU A 314 0.73 12.95 -11.68
C GLU A 314 -0.58 12.37 -11.12
N ILE A 315 -0.50 11.56 -10.05
CA ILE A 315 -1.70 11.09 -9.36
C ILE A 315 -2.42 12.26 -8.71
N LEU A 316 -1.74 13.12 -7.95
CA LEU A 316 -2.38 14.27 -7.30
C LEU A 316 -3.00 15.24 -8.33
N ASP A 317 -2.27 15.54 -9.40
CA ASP A 317 -2.73 16.43 -10.49
C ASP A 317 -3.97 15.88 -11.22
N SER A 318 -4.31 14.60 -11.05
CA SER A 318 -5.51 13.98 -11.62
C SER A 318 -6.81 14.21 -10.81
N GLY A 319 -6.76 15.08 -9.80
CA GLY A 319 -7.91 15.46 -8.96
C GLY A 319 -7.88 14.90 -7.53
N PHE A 320 -6.70 14.49 -7.06
CA PHE A 320 -6.50 13.96 -5.73
C PHE A 320 -5.64 14.88 -4.87
N VAL A 321 -5.87 14.89 -3.56
CA VAL A 321 -5.25 15.84 -2.62
C VAL A 321 -4.59 15.10 -1.47
N ASP A 322 -3.30 15.37 -1.26
CA ASP A 322 -2.62 15.06 0.00
C ASP A 322 -3.21 15.92 1.13
N THR A 323 -4.03 15.28 1.97
CA THR A 323 -4.76 15.97 3.05
C THR A 323 -3.82 16.61 4.07
N PHE A 324 -2.72 15.93 4.41
CA PHE A 324 -1.77 16.43 5.41
C PHE A 324 -1.09 17.70 4.89
N ARG A 325 -0.58 17.66 3.65
CA ARG A 325 0.13 18.81 3.08
C ARG A 325 -0.83 19.98 2.78
N ARG A 326 -2.09 19.72 2.44
CA ARG A 326 -3.11 20.76 2.28
C ARG A 326 -3.41 21.49 3.59
N LEU A 327 -3.49 20.79 4.72
CA LEU A 327 -3.75 21.40 6.03
C LEU A 327 -2.50 21.95 6.72
N HIS A 328 -1.34 21.37 6.43
CA HIS A 328 -0.08 21.65 7.12
C HIS A 328 1.06 21.89 6.11
N PRO A 329 0.97 22.92 5.26
CA PRO A 329 1.88 23.12 4.13
C PRO A 329 3.35 23.22 4.56
N GLU A 330 3.62 23.85 5.71
CA GLU A 330 4.98 24.13 6.20
C GLU A 330 5.43 23.21 7.34
N LYS A 331 4.58 22.28 7.77
CA LYS A 331 4.92 21.40 8.91
C LYS A 331 5.91 20.33 8.46
N VAL A 332 7.02 20.24 9.18
CA VAL A 332 8.02 19.16 9.07
C VAL A 332 7.61 18.05 10.01
N GLU A 333 7.06 16.96 9.47
CA GLU A 333 6.64 15.81 10.26
C GLU A 333 6.78 14.54 9.42
N TYR A 334 7.20 13.45 10.07
CA TYR A 334 7.54 12.20 9.41
C TYR A 334 6.71 11.05 9.98
N SER A 335 6.42 10.07 9.12
CA SER A 335 5.69 8.86 9.48
C SER A 335 6.58 7.62 9.55
N TYR A 336 7.83 7.70 9.09
CA TYR A 336 8.79 6.60 9.05
C TYR A 336 10.16 7.01 9.62
N PHE A 337 10.75 6.13 10.42
CA PHE A 337 12.11 6.24 10.94
C PHE A 337 12.80 4.89 10.97
N GLY A 338 13.81 4.70 10.13
CA GLY A 338 14.62 3.48 10.17
C GLY A 338 15.24 3.22 11.55
N TYR A 339 15.22 1.96 12.00
CA TYR A 339 15.71 1.57 13.32
C TYR A 339 17.20 1.88 13.58
N ARG A 340 18.02 1.97 12.52
CA ARG A 340 19.46 2.18 12.64
C ARG A 340 19.78 3.59 13.15
N HIS A 341 20.87 3.74 13.88
CA HIS A 341 21.41 5.04 14.31
C HIS A 341 20.46 5.92 15.15
N ASN A 342 19.39 5.33 15.70
CA ASN A 342 18.39 6.02 16.51
C ASN A 342 17.75 7.20 15.76
N MET A 343 17.31 6.97 14.51
CA MET A 343 16.79 8.04 13.64
C MET A 343 15.58 8.76 14.24
N ARG A 344 14.67 8.03 14.90
CA ARG A 344 13.46 8.61 15.51
C ARG A 344 13.81 9.65 16.58
N ALA A 345 14.69 9.32 17.52
CA ALA A 345 15.12 10.26 18.55
C ALA A 345 15.85 11.50 17.99
N LYS A 346 16.44 11.39 16.80
CA LYS A 346 17.14 12.49 16.10
C LYS A 346 16.23 13.23 15.11
N ASN A 347 14.95 12.88 15.05
CA ASN A 347 13.99 13.36 14.05
C ASN A 347 14.51 13.27 12.60
N LYS A 348 15.13 12.13 12.24
CA LYS A 348 15.67 11.87 10.90
C LYS A 348 14.77 10.91 10.13
N GLY A 349 13.57 11.38 9.78
CA GLY A 349 12.51 10.55 9.21
C GLY A 349 12.15 10.88 7.77
N TRP A 350 11.13 10.17 7.30
CA TRP A 350 10.49 10.32 5.99
C TRP A 350 8.97 10.30 6.21
N ARG A 351 8.20 11.06 5.44
CA ARG A 351 6.75 10.95 5.38
C ARG A 351 6.38 10.07 4.19
N LEU A 352 6.07 8.81 4.48
CA LEU A 352 5.76 7.76 3.49
C LEU A 352 4.29 7.33 3.54
N ASP A 353 3.60 7.67 4.63
CA ASP A 353 2.22 7.28 4.88
C ASP A 353 1.30 8.47 4.62
N TYR A 354 0.20 8.25 3.88
CA TYR A 354 -0.68 9.31 3.42
C TYR A 354 -2.15 9.00 3.64
N PHE A 355 -2.93 10.07 3.73
CA PHE A 355 -4.32 10.09 3.30
C PHE A 355 -4.42 11.04 2.11
N VAL A 356 -4.69 10.47 0.94
CA VAL A 356 -4.96 11.16 -0.31
C VAL A 356 -6.46 11.04 -0.60
N VAL A 357 -7.16 12.14 -0.89
CA VAL A 357 -8.61 12.10 -1.13
C VAL A 357 -8.96 12.73 -2.46
N SER A 358 -10.08 12.30 -3.07
CA SER A 358 -10.70 13.07 -4.15
C SER A 358 -10.91 14.52 -3.69
N GLU A 359 -10.60 15.50 -4.52
CA GLU A 359 -10.71 16.93 -4.17
C GLU A 359 -12.11 17.28 -3.60
N ALA A 360 -13.17 16.62 -4.10
CA ALA A 360 -14.54 16.79 -3.61
C ALA A 360 -14.74 16.49 -2.11
N LEU A 361 -13.85 15.71 -1.48
CA LEU A 361 -13.90 15.41 -0.05
C LEU A 361 -13.16 16.44 0.81
N MET A 362 -12.28 17.27 0.24
CA MET A 362 -11.48 18.21 1.04
C MET A 362 -12.32 19.15 1.92
N PRO A 363 -13.48 19.69 1.47
CA PRO A 363 -14.33 20.52 2.34
C PRO A 363 -14.86 19.80 3.59
N ARG A 364 -14.87 18.46 3.60
CA ARG A 364 -15.29 17.64 4.74
C ARG A 364 -14.12 17.22 5.63
N VAL A 365 -12.86 17.38 5.18
CA VAL A 365 -11.68 17.04 5.99
C VAL A 365 -11.55 18.02 7.15
N ARG A 366 -11.54 17.50 8.37
CA ARG A 366 -11.37 18.25 9.62
C ARG A 366 -9.94 18.23 10.14
N SER A 367 -9.30 17.06 10.04
CA SER A 367 -7.94 16.87 10.53
C SER A 367 -7.22 15.77 9.75
N SER A 368 -5.91 15.92 9.58
CA SER A 368 -4.99 14.92 9.04
C SER A 368 -3.71 14.95 9.86
N PHE A 369 -3.37 13.87 10.54
CA PHE A 369 -2.36 13.88 11.62
C PHE A 369 -1.48 12.63 11.62
N ILE A 370 -0.35 12.72 12.32
CA ILE A 370 0.60 11.64 12.57
C ILE A 370 0.77 11.49 14.09
N ARG A 371 0.69 10.27 14.63
CA ARG A 371 0.78 10.00 16.07
C ARG A 371 2.22 9.72 16.50
N GLN A 372 2.93 10.77 16.91
CA GLN A 372 4.32 10.79 17.36
C GLN A 372 4.58 10.03 18.65
N SER A 373 3.60 9.89 19.56
CA SER A 373 3.83 9.17 20.83
C SER A 373 3.65 7.66 20.73
N VAL A 374 3.05 7.15 19.64
CA VAL A 374 2.77 5.72 19.47
C VAL A 374 4.00 4.98 18.95
N VAL A 375 4.36 3.86 19.58
CA VAL A 375 5.53 3.04 19.22
C VAL A 375 5.12 1.64 18.77
N GLY A 376 6.08 0.82 18.33
CA GLY A 376 5.85 -0.59 17.97
C GLY A 376 6.21 -0.95 16.52
N SER A 377 6.34 0.06 15.65
CA SER A 377 6.81 -0.06 14.28
C SER A 377 7.86 1.03 13.99
N ASP A 378 8.61 0.88 12.90
CA ASP A 378 9.42 1.95 12.31
C ASP A 378 8.55 2.99 11.60
N HIS A 379 7.27 2.68 11.36
CA HIS A 379 6.26 3.66 11.00
C HIS A 379 5.41 4.10 12.20
N LEU A 380 4.83 5.28 12.08
CA LEU A 380 3.90 5.88 13.02
C LEU A 380 2.48 5.77 12.44
N PRO A 381 1.45 5.60 13.28
CA PRO A 381 0.08 5.70 12.82
C PRO A 381 -0.23 7.09 12.27
N ILE A 382 -0.98 7.14 11.17
CA ILE A 382 -1.56 8.35 10.62
C ILE A 382 -3.09 8.28 10.73
N GLY A 383 -3.75 9.43 10.74
CA GLY A 383 -5.21 9.48 10.79
C GLY A 383 -5.82 10.61 10.00
N LEU A 384 -7.07 10.40 9.60
CA LEU A 384 -7.93 11.34 8.90
C LEU A 384 -9.27 11.42 9.63
N GLU A 385 -9.70 12.65 9.89
CA GLU A 385 -11.02 12.95 10.45
C GLU A 385 -11.84 13.72 9.42
N LEU A 386 -13.06 13.24 9.19
CA LEU A 386 -14.03 13.80 8.28
C LEU A 386 -15.27 14.21 9.07
N GLY A 387 -15.80 15.38 8.73
CA GLY A 387 -17.08 15.83 9.22
C GLY A 387 -18.24 15.10 8.55
N ASP A 388 -19.39 15.76 8.51
CA ASP A 388 -20.55 15.26 7.78
C ASP A 388 -20.20 14.86 6.34
N LEU A 389 -20.71 13.73 5.88
CA LEU A 389 -20.56 13.24 4.50
C LEU A 389 -21.90 13.22 3.74
N SER A 390 -22.96 13.80 4.33
CA SER A 390 -24.31 13.80 3.77
C SER A 390 -24.40 14.50 2.42
#